data_AF-A0A5K0YUW9-F1
#
_entry.id   AF-A0A5K0YUW9-F1
#
_cell.length_a   1.000
_cell.length_b   1.000
_cell.length_c   1.000
_cell.angle_alpha   90.00
_cell.angle_beta   90.00
_cell.angle_gamma   90.00
#
_symmetry.space_group_name_H-M   'P 1'
#
loop_
_entity.id
_entity.type
_entity.pdbx_description
1 polymer ?
#
loop_
_entity_poly.entity_id
_entity_poly.type
_entity_poly.pdbx_seq_one_letter_code
_entity_poly.pdbx_strand_id
1 'polypeptide(L)' 'QIEPEVTFLTIGIVSDSCPEFLTSLPVERNHSNVLFTLKEGSNYRLKLTFRVKYNIVSGLTYSNAIWKGGIQ' A
#
# COMPACT_ATOMS: atom_id res chain seq x y z
N GLN A 1 -15.40 -12.86 -23.76
CA GLN A 1 -14.58 -13.23 -22.59
C GLN A 1 -14.43 -11.99 -21.73
N ILE A 2 -14.61 -12.07 -20.41
CA ILE A 2 -14.50 -10.90 -19.53
C ILE A 2 -13.04 -10.78 -19.08
N GLU A 3 -12.44 -9.61 -19.27
CA GLU A 3 -11.09 -9.29 -18.78
C GLU A 3 -11.05 -9.36 -17.24
N PRO A 4 -9.94 -9.84 -16.64
CA PRO A 4 -9.80 -9.78 -15.19
C PRO A 4 -9.74 -8.33 -14.71
N GLU A 5 -10.46 -8.03 -13.64
CA GLU A 5 -10.43 -6.73 -12.97
C GLU A 5 -9.69 -6.89 -11.63
N VAL A 6 -8.69 -6.04 -11.39
CA VAL A 6 -8.03 -5.90 -10.08
C VAL A 6 -8.32 -4.52 -9.52
N THR A 7 -8.90 -4.49 -8.33
CA THR A 7 -9.15 -3.23 -7.60
C THR A 7 -8.33 -3.23 -6.32
N PHE A 8 -7.40 -2.29 -6.17
CA PHE A 8 -6.71 -2.06 -4.91
C PHE A 8 -7.65 -1.31 -3.94
N LEU A 9 -7.80 -1.86 -2.75
CA LEU A 9 -8.75 -1.37 -1.75
C LEU A 9 -8.05 -0.57 -0.66
N THR A 10 -6.94 -1.10 -0.15
CA THR A 10 -6.22 -0.48 0.98
C THR A 10 -4.72 -0.66 0.86
N ILE A 11 -3.98 0.28 1.42
CA ILE A 11 -2.55 0.16 1.71
C ILE A 11 -2.33 0.38 3.20
N GLY A 12 -1.39 -0.36 3.77
CA GLY A 12 -1.07 -0.26 5.18
C GLY A 12 0.37 -0.63 5.49
N ILE A 13 0.74 -0.42 6.74
CA ILE A 13 2.03 -0.79 7.29
C ILE A 13 1.84 -1.62 8.55
N VAL A 14 2.64 -2.68 8.66
CA VAL A 14 2.70 -3.58 9.80
C VAL A 14 4.12 -3.55 10.34
N SER A 15 4.27 -3.23 11.61
CA SER A 15 5.55 -3.24 12.33
C SER A 15 5.31 -3.68 13.77
N ASP A 16 6.30 -4.28 14.41
CA ASP A 16 6.21 -4.60 15.84
C ASP A 16 6.35 -3.33 16.72
N SER A 17 6.81 -2.22 16.12
CA SER A 17 7.06 -0.96 16.80
C SER A 17 5.84 -0.01 16.86
N CYS A 18 4.78 -0.30 16.11
CA CYS A 18 3.58 0.53 16.05
C CYS A 18 2.33 -0.31 15.76
N PRO A 19 1.13 0.15 16.14
CA PRO A 19 -0.12 -0.48 15.70
C PRO A 19 -0.17 -0.59 14.18
N GLU A 20 -0.85 -1.64 13.69
CA GLU A 20 -1.13 -1.75 12.25
C GLU A 20 -1.87 -0.50 11.78
N PHE A 21 -1.33 0.12 10.73
CA PHE A 21 -1.97 1.23 10.06
C PHE A 21 -2.48 0.76 8.71
N LEU A 22 -3.69 1.17 8.35
CA LEU A 22 -4.36 0.83 7.10
C LEU A 22 -5.18 2.02 6.62
N THR A 23 -5.07 2.37 5.35
CA THR A 23 -5.87 3.43 4.71
C THR A 23 -6.42 2.96 3.37
N SER A 24 -7.60 3.47 3.01
CA SER A 24 -8.23 3.22 1.72
C SER A 24 -7.43 3.83 0.57
N LEU A 25 -7.53 3.19 -0.59
CA LEU A 25 -7.04 3.70 -1.86
C LEU A 25 -8.21 4.19 -2.73
N PRO A 26 -8.05 5.30 -3.48
CA PRO A 26 -6.88 6.19 -3.50
C PRO A 26 -6.72 6.92 -2.16
N VAL A 27 -5.48 7.22 -1.79
CA VAL A 27 -5.20 7.99 -0.58
C VAL A 27 -5.73 9.41 -0.76
N GLU A 28 -6.69 9.81 0.07
CA GLU A 28 -7.19 11.18 0.04
C GLU A 28 -6.12 12.16 0.54
N ARG A 29 -6.12 13.36 -0.05
CA ARG A 29 -5.13 14.39 0.26
C ARG A 29 -5.50 15.04 1.59
N ASN A 30 -4.96 14.51 2.68
CA ASN A 30 -5.20 15.02 4.03
C ASN A 30 -4.30 16.23 4.35
N HIS A 31 -4.70 17.08 5.31
CA HIS A 31 -3.95 18.27 5.71
C HIS A 31 -2.50 18.02 6.16
N SER A 32 -2.18 16.83 6.69
CA SER A 32 -0.83 16.50 7.18
C SER A 32 0.07 15.82 6.14
N ASN A 33 -0.44 15.35 5.00
CA ASN A 33 0.27 14.50 4.01
C ASN A 33 1.03 13.27 4.57
N VAL A 34 0.96 13.00 5.89
CA VAL A 34 1.62 11.87 6.55
C VAL A 34 0.62 10.73 6.69
N LEU A 35 0.97 9.57 6.13
CA LEU A 35 0.15 8.36 6.25
C LEU A 35 0.52 7.55 7.48
N PHE A 36 1.80 7.42 7.79
CA PHE A 36 2.27 6.66 8.94
C PHE A 36 3.60 7.19 9.46
N THR A 37 3.92 6.82 10.68
CA THR A 37 5.21 7.10 11.32
C THR A 37 5.84 5.78 11.75
N LEU A 38 7.14 5.63 11.50
CA LEU A 38 7.93 4.49 11.97
C LEU A 38 9.02 4.98 12.90
N LYS A 39 9.30 4.19 13.94
CA LYS A 39 10.50 4.41 14.76
C LYS A 39 11.74 4.02 13.95
N GLU A 40 12.79 4.82 14.06
CA GLU A 40 14.08 4.52 13.42
C GLU A 40 14.58 3.10 13.73
N GLY A 41 15.08 2.41 12.70
CA GLY A 41 15.56 1.03 12.80
C GLY A 41 14.46 -0.04 12.88
N SER A 42 13.18 0.33 12.79
CA SER A 42 12.09 -0.65 12.88
C SER A 42 11.93 -1.44 11.58
N ASN A 43 11.83 -2.76 11.72
CA ASN A 43 11.36 -3.62 10.64
C ASN A 43 9.89 -3.34 10.36
N TYR A 44 9.52 -3.30 9.09
CA TYR A 44 8.14 -3.11 8.67
C TYR A 44 7.83 -3.94 7.42
N ARG A 45 6.53 -4.16 7.21
CA ARG A 45 5.97 -4.75 5.99
C ARG A 45 4.88 -3.84 5.46
N LEU A 46 4.81 -3.71 4.14
CA LEU A 46 3.66 -3.10 3.48
C LEU A 46 2.58 -4.15 3.29
N LYS A 47 1.33 -3.77 3.54
CA LYS A 47 0.15 -4.62 3.38
C LYS A 47 -0.78 -3.98 2.35
N LEU A 48 -0.94 -4.63 1.20
CA LEU A 48 -1.88 -4.21 0.16
C LEU A 48 -3.06 -5.17 0.15
N THR A 49 -4.27 -4.63 0.19
CA THR A 49 -5.50 -5.41 -0.01
C THR A 49 -6.05 -5.08 -1.37
N PHE A 50 -6.36 -6.11 -2.16
CA PHE A 50 -6.98 -5.95 -3.47
C PHE A 50 -8.06 -7.01 -3.67
N ARG A 51 -8.97 -6.72 -4.59
CA ARG A 51 -10.01 -7.64 -5.05
C ARG A 51 -9.74 -8.01 -6.49
N VAL A 52 -9.92 -9.29 -6.81
CA VAL A 52 -9.94 -9.80 -8.18
C VAL A 52 -11.38 -10.14 -8.55
N LYS A 53 -11.83 -9.77 -9.75
CA LYS A 53 -13.12 -10.16 -10.32
C LYS A 53 -12.96 -10.72 -11.74
N TYR A 54 -14.01 -11.43 -12.14
CA TYR A 54 -14.25 -11.99 -13.48
C TYR A 54 -13.33 -13.10 -13.94
N ASN A 55 -12.02 -13.02 -13.71
CA ASN A 55 -11.09 -14.06 -14.13
C ASN A 55 -9.82 -14.10 -13.25
N ILE A 56 -9.02 -15.15 -13.41
CA ILE A 56 -7.73 -15.32 -12.74
C ILE A 56 -6.73 -14.30 -13.30
N VAL A 57 -5.94 -13.71 -12.40
CA VAL A 57 -4.79 -12.86 -12.73
C VAL A 57 -3.53 -13.66 -12.47
N SER A 58 -2.63 -13.69 -13.46
CA SER A 58 -1.29 -14.26 -13.32
C SER A 58 -0.24 -13.14 -13.44
N GLY A 59 0.89 -13.27 -12.76
CA GLY A 59 1.97 -12.29 -12.83
C GLY A 59 1.71 -10.97 -12.10
N LEU A 60 0.79 -10.92 -11.13
CA LEU A 60 0.58 -9.72 -10.31
C LEU A 60 1.88 -9.37 -9.59
N THR A 61 2.44 -8.21 -9.95
CA THR A 61 3.74 -7.74 -9.46
C THR A 61 3.56 -6.43 -8.70
N TYR A 62 4.29 -6.27 -7.61
CA TYR A 62 4.33 -5.05 -6.82
C TYR A 62 5.70 -4.39 -6.95
N SER A 63 5.73 -3.08 -7.20
CA SER A 63 6.92 -2.24 -7.15
C SER A 63 6.72 -1.10 -6.16
N ASN A 64 7.77 -0.77 -5.42
CA ASN A 64 7.78 0.34 -4.46
C ASN A 64 8.85 1.35 -4.87
N ALA A 65 8.46 2.62 -5.00
CA ALA A 65 9.37 3.73 -5.23
C ALA A 65 9.43 4.58 -3.95
N ILE A 66 10.63 4.75 -3.40
CA ILE A 66 10.87 5.55 -2.21
C ILE A 66 11.45 6.89 -2.67
N TRP A 67 11.02 7.99 -2.05
CA TRP A 67 11.51 9.33 -2.38
C TRP A 67 11.96 10.05 -1.12
N LYS A 68 13.11 10.74 -1.19
CA LYS A 68 13.61 11.58 -0.10
C LYS A 68 14.15 12.89 -0.66
N GLY A 69 13.60 14.01 -0.22
CA GLY A 69 14.01 15.34 -0.70
C GLY A 69 13.83 15.55 -2.20
N GLY A 70 12.86 14.85 -2.82
CA GLY A 70 12.59 14.93 -4.27
C GLY A 70 13.45 13.99 -5.13
N ILE A 71 14.34 13.20 -4.54
CA ILE A 71 15.16 12.20 -5.23
C ILE A 71 14.55 10.82 -5.00
N GLN A 72 14.44 10.02 -6.07
CA GLN A 72 14.02 8.60 -6.05
C GLN A 72 15.18 7.67 -5.71
#